data_AF-A0A1I2LPA3-F1
#
_entry.id   AF-A0A1I2LPA3-F1
#
_cell.length_a   1.000
_cell.length_b   1.000
_cell.length_c   1.000
_cell.angle_alpha   90.00
_cell.angle_beta   90.00
_cell.angle_gamma   90.00
#
_symmetry.space_group_name_H-M   'P 1'
#
loop_
_entity.id
_entity.type
_entity.pdbx_description
1 polymer ?
#
loop_
_entity_poly.entity_id
_entity_poly.type
_entity_poly.pdbx_seq_one_letter_code
_entity_poly.pdbx_strand_id
1 'polypeptide(L)'
;MKDMKGWIFSRLKGNRELRDKYEPIQFVSCPFNGSKCQKERAIINKRLANSFQFFSDRQYDDSIDELRYAFQETTDISGSPCTQCAQLFRTRITQSMEQIHGELQHMTTGFFRWDQYKPSYEFADNVISDFKQRI
;
A
#
# COMPACT_ATOMS: atom_id res chain seq x y z
N MET A 1 14.10 -10.77 10.32
CA MET A 1 13.51 -9.60 9.63
C MET A 1 12.63 -8.91 10.66
N LYS A 2 12.90 -7.64 11.00
CA LYS A 2 12.12 -6.90 12.00
C LYS A 2 10.72 -6.62 11.44
N ASP A 3 9.69 -6.92 12.21
CA ASP A 3 8.30 -6.62 11.88
C ASP A 3 8.14 -5.12 11.57
N MET A 4 7.93 -4.81 10.30
CA MET A 4 7.48 -3.47 9.90
C MET A 4 6.02 -3.32 10.34
N LYS A 5 5.81 -2.66 11.48
CA LYS A 5 4.50 -2.23 11.96
C LYS A 5 3.86 -1.32 10.93
N GLY A 6 2.93 -1.83 10.14
CA GLY A 6 2.09 -1.03 9.25
C GLY A 6 0.77 -1.75 8.98
N TRP A 7 -0.17 -1.06 8.36
CA TRP A 7 -1.52 -1.59 8.12
C TRP A 7 -1.53 -2.90 7.35
N ILE A 8 -2.40 -3.81 7.79
CA ILE A 8 -2.56 -5.14 7.23
C ILE A 8 -3.89 -5.17 6.49
N PHE A 9 -3.84 -5.33 5.18
CA PHE A 9 -5.01 -5.47 4.32
C PHE A 9 -5.47 -6.93 4.34
N SER A 10 -6.22 -7.32 5.39
CA SER A 10 -6.79 -8.66 5.48
C SER A 10 -8.18 -8.68 6.09
N ARG A 11 -9.08 -9.50 5.54
CA ARG A 11 -10.44 -9.67 6.06
C ARG A 11 -10.54 -10.62 7.25
N LEU A 12 -9.61 -11.59 7.37
CA LEU A 12 -9.67 -12.65 8.38
C LEU A 12 -9.15 -12.22 9.76
N LYS A 13 -8.32 -11.18 9.82
CA LYS A 13 -7.92 -10.55 11.09
C LYS A 13 -9.04 -9.61 11.52
N GLY A 14 -10.07 -10.18 12.15
CA GLY A 14 -11.27 -9.50 12.66
C GLY A 14 -11.07 -8.45 13.75
N ASN A 15 -9.87 -7.90 13.92
CA ASN A 15 -9.68 -6.69 14.71
C ASN A 15 -9.54 -5.53 13.73
N ARG A 16 -10.65 -4.80 13.55
CA ARG A 16 -10.70 -3.42 13.00
C ARG A 16 -9.93 -2.46 13.90
N GLU A 17 -8.69 -2.78 14.18
CA GLU A 17 -7.80 -1.95 14.94
C GLU A 17 -7.12 -0.99 13.95
N LEU A 18 -7.90 0.01 13.52
CA LEU A 18 -7.42 1.39 13.56
C LEU A 18 -7.09 1.77 15.03
N ARG A 19 -6.34 0.95 15.79
CA ARG A 19 -5.94 1.29 17.17
C ARG A 19 -4.66 2.06 17.22
N ASP A 20 -3.89 2.04 16.15
CA ASP A 20 -2.64 2.73 16.14
C ASP A 20 -2.82 4.10 15.47
N LYS A 21 -2.76 5.15 16.29
CA LYS A 21 -2.45 6.55 15.92
C LYS A 21 -1.15 6.70 15.10
N TYR A 22 -0.56 5.60 14.66
CA TYR A 22 0.73 5.51 14.02
C TYR A 22 0.54 5.41 12.52
N GLU A 23 1.19 6.33 11.82
CA GLU A 23 1.29 6.27 10.38
C GLU A 23 1.96 4.96 9.92
N PRO A 24 1.49 4.35 8.82
CA PRO A 24 2.01 3.07 8.31
C PRO A 24 3.48 3.15 7.90
N ILE A 25 3.97 4.36 7.58
CA ILE A 25 5.39 4.64 7.44
C ILE A 25 5.81 5.65 8.50
N GLN A 26 6.60 5.19 9.47
CA GLN A 26 7.17 6.02 10.53
C GLN A 26 8.55 6.57 10.12
N PHE A 27 8.92 7.72 10.69
CA PHE A 27 10.21 8.39 10.47
C PHE A 27 11.46 7.55 10.79
N VAL A 28 11.31 6.50 11.60
CA VAL A 28 12.40 5.69 12.17
C VAL A 28 13.19 4.91 11.10
N SER A 29 12.64 4.78 9.90
CA SER A 29 13.25 3.97 8.82
C SER A 29 13.89 4.80 7.70
N CYS A 30 13.90 6.13 7.83
CA CYS A 30 14.46 7.06 6.86
C CYS A 30 15.81 7.63 7.34
N PRO A 31 16.80 7.86 6.46
CA PRO A 31 18.01 8.59 6.84
C PRO A 31 17.69 9.96 7.44
N PHE A 32 18.45 10.37 8.45
CA PHE A 32 18.24 11.65 9.17
C PHE A 32 16.83 11.82 9.76
N ASN A 33 16.18 10.72 10.15
CA ASN A 33 14.79 10.68 10.63
C ASN A 33 13.77 11.26 9.64
N GLY A 34 14.09 11.31 8.34
CA GLY A 34 13.15 11.74 7.29
C GLY A 34 12.65 13.18 7.40
N SER A 35 13.32 14.05 8.18
CA SER A 35 12.91 15.45 8.40
C SER A 35 12.80 16.24 7.09
N LYS A 36 13.66 15.95 6.11
CA LYS A 36 13.64 16.56 4.77
C LYS A 36 12.57 15.98 3.84
N CYS A 37 12.01 14.82 4.17
CA CYS A 37 11.07 14.07 3.33
C CYS A 37 9.66 14.04 3.94
N GLN A 38 9.40 14.97 4.88
CA GLN A 38 8.19 14.95 5.70
C GLN A 38 6.93 15.21 4.87
N LYS A 39 7.02 16.04 3.83
CA LYS A 39 5.89 16.38 2.96
C LYS A 39 5.49 15.18 2.12
N GLU A 40 6.46 14.56 1.46
CA GLU A 40 6.31 13.37 0.62
C GLU A 40 5.77 12.21 1.46
N ARG A 41 6.34 11.99 2.66
CA ARG A 41 5.87 10.98 3.61
C ARG A 41 4.42 11.22 4.03
N ALA A 42 4.03 12.46 4.33
CA ALA A 42 2.66 12.78 4.73
C ALA A 42 1.66 12.51 3.59
N ILE A 43 2.03 12.85 2.35
CA ILE A 43 1.22 12.56 1.16
C ILE A 43 1.05 11.03 1.01
N ILE A 44 2.14 10.28 1.06
CA ILE A 44 2.12 8.82 0.90
C ILE A 44 1.32 8.14 2.03
N ASN A 45 1.51 8.56 3.27
CA ASN A 45 0.75 8.04 4.41
C ASN A 45 -0.75 8.33 4.27
N LYS A 46 -1.12 9.52 3.78
CA LYS A 46 -2.52 9.87 3.49
C LYS A 46 -3.11 8.94 2.43
N ARG A 47 -2.39 8.70 1.34
CA ARG A 47 -2.84 7.78 0.27
C ARG A 47 -2.99 6.34 0.76
N LEU A 48 -2.03 5.85 1.54
CA LEU A 48 -2.15 4.56 2.21
C LEU A 48 -3.40 4.48 3.10
N ALA A 49 -3.79 5.60 3.74
CA ALA A 49 -4.91 5.66 4.68
C ALA A 49 -6.23 5.54 3.95
N ASN A 50 -6.35 6.32 2.88
CA ASN A 50 -7.49 6.26 1.98
C ASN A 50 -7.62 4.87 1.37
N SER A 51 -6.52 4.28 0.89
CA SER A 51 -6.52 2.92 0.34
C SER A 51 -7.04 1.91 1.35
N PHE A 52 -6.59 1.98 2.61
CA PHE A 52 -7.05 1.09 3.68
C PHE A 52 -8.54 1.29 4.01
N GLN A 53 -9.02 2.52 3.99
CA GLN A 53 -10.43 2.84 4.16
C GLN A 53 -11.28 2.23 3.02
N PHE A 54 -10.90 2.49 1.76
CA PHE A 54 -11.58 1.92 0.59
C PHE A 54 -11.58 0.39 0.60
N PHE A 55 -10.47 -0.24 0.98
CA PHE A 55 -10.41 -1.69 1.16
C PHE A 55 -11.42 -2.19 2.21
N SER A 56 -11.52 -1.48 3.34
CA SER A 56 -12.46 -1.79 4.41
C SER A 56 -13.92 -1.67 3.96
N ASP A 57 -14.20 -0.68 3.10
CA ASP A 57 -15.50 -0.43 2.49
C ASP A 57 -15.76 -1.30 1.25
N ARG A 58 -14.82 -2.21 0.91
CA ARG A 58 -14.87 -3.12 -0.25
C ARG A 58 -14.84 -2.42 -1.61
N GLN A 59 -14.39 -1.17 -1.65
CA GLN A 59 -14.13 -0.39 -2.84
C GLN A 59 -12.71 -0.70 -3.34
N TYR A 60 -12.54 -1.89 -3.92
CA TYR A 60 -11.20 -2.41 -4.25
C TYR A 60 -10.48 -1.60 -5.33
N ASP A 61 -11.20 -1.15 -6.36
CA ASP A 61 -10.59 -0.37 -7.45
C ASP A 61 -10.05 0.96 -6.91
N ASP A 62 -10.84 1.68 -6.10
CA ASP A 62 -10.41 2.92 -5.44
C ASP A 62 -9.22 2.68 -4.49
N SER A 63 -9.24 1.54 -3.79
CA SER A 63 -8.14 1.14 -2.91
C SER A 63 -6.83 0.91 -3.67
N ILE A 64 -6.90 0.26 -4.84
CA ILE A 64 -5.77 0.00 -5.74
C ILE A 64 -5.27 1.30 -6.37
N ASP A 65 -6.17 2.18 -6.79
CA ASP A 65 -5.81 3.47 -7.39
C ASP A 65 -5.06 4.37 -6.40
N GLU A 66 -5.50 4.45 -5.13
CA GLU A 66 -4.78 5.23 -4.12
C GLU A 66 -3.34 4.72 -3.90
N LEU A 67 -3.11 3.39 -3.94
CA LEU A 67 -1.77 2.81 -3.86
C LEU A 67 -0.95 3.11 -5.12
N ARG A 68 -1.58 3.08 -6.30
CA ARG A 68 -0.94 3.46 -7.57
C ARG A 68 -0.48 4.91 -7.54
N TYR A 69 -1.32 5.83 -7.08
CA TYR A 69 -0.93 7.23 -6.89
C TYR A 69 0.19 7.36 -5.86
N ALA A 70 0.08 6.68 -4.71
CA ALA A 70 1.14 6.68 -3.71
C ALA A 70 2.49 6.23 -4.31
N PHE A 71 2.48 5.21 -5.17
CA PHE A 71 3.68 4.71 -5.82
C PHE A 71 4.27 5.73 -6.80
N GLN A 72 3.43 6.39 -7.60
CA GLN A 72 3.86 7.45 -8.52
C GLN A 72 4.50 8.63 -7.77
N GLU A 73 3.92 9.04 -6.64
CA GLU A 73 4.52 10.07 -5.78
C GLU A 73 5.95 9.68 -5.35
N THR A 74 6.22 8.38 -5.11
CA THR A 74 7.58 7.94 -4.79
C THR A 74 8.54 8.00 -5.97
N THR A 75 8.06 7.89 -7.22
CA THR A 75 8.93 7.99 -8.40
C THR A 75 9.41 9.41 -8.63
N ASP A 76 8.63 10.39 -8.19
CA ASP A 76 8.94 11.81 -8.34
C ASP A 76 9.91 12.32 -7.25
N ILE A 77 10.12 11.54 -6.18
CA ILE A 77 11.12 11.84 -5.14
C ILE A 77 12.53 11.68 -5.72
N SER A 78 13.08 12.81 -6.16
CA SER A 78 14.44 12.95 -6.66
C SER A 78 15.30 13.72 -5.66
N GLY A 79 16.58 13.32 -5.51
CA GLY A 79 17.55 14.02 -4.67
C GLY A 79 17.80 13.41 -3.28
N SER A 80 19.06 13.46 -2.87
CA SER A 80 19.50 13.07 -1.53
C SER A 80 18.98 14.08 -0.48
N PRO A 81 18.48 13.63 0.70
CA PRO A 81 18.52 12.27 1.22
C PRO A 81 17.25 11.43 0.97
N CYS A 82 16.25 11.97 0.29
CA CYS A 82 14.92 11.35 0.20
C CYS A 82 14.84 10.17 -0.77
N THR A 83 15.80 10.00 -1.67
CA THR A 83 15.88 8.83 -2.56
C THR A 83 15.90 7.50 -1.80
N GLN A 84 16.59 7.42 -0.66
CA GLN A 84 16.60 6.20 0.16
C GLN A 84 15.26 5.96 0.87
N CYS A 85 14.56 7.03 1.26
CA CYS A 85 13.19 6.94 1.77
C CYS A 85 12.21 6.48 0.69
N ALA A 86 12.37 6.93 -0.54
CA ALA A 86 11.51 6.57 -1.65
C ALA A 86 11.48 5.05 -1.87
N GLN A 87 12.62 4.36 -1.77
CA GLN A 87 12.69 2.91 -1.87
C GLN A 87 11.91 2.20 -0.75
N LEU A 88 11.99 2.72 0.48
CA LEU A 88 11.21 2.21 1.60
C LEU A 88 9.71 2.42 1.39
N PHE A 89 9.33 3.59 0.90
CA PHE A 89 7.94 3.91 0.58
C PHE A 89 7.40 2.97 -0.49
N ARG A 90 8.13 2.76 -1.59
CA ARG A 90 7.79 1.80 -2.66
C ARG A 90 7.59 0.40 -2.11
N THR A 91 8.55 -0.10 -1.34
CA THR A 91 8.47 -1.42 -0.72
C THR A 91 7.19 -1.57 0.09
N ARG A 92 6.85 -0.55 0.89
CA ARG A 92 5.64 -0.58 1.71
C ARG A 92 4.36 -0.56 0.88
N ILE A 93 4.31 0.25 -0.17
CA ILE A 93 3.16 0.35 -1.07
C ILE A 93 2.96 -0.96 -1.83
N THR A 94 4.04 -1.55 -2.36
CA THR A 94 4.01 -2.85 -3.03
C THR A 94 3.49 -3.95 -2.09
N GLN A 95 3.96 -4.00 -0.85
CA GLN A 95 3.46 -4.95 0.15
C GLN A 95 1.95 -4.80 0.40
N SER A 96 1.45 -3.57 0.52
CA SER A 96 0.01 -3.31 0.67
C SER A 96 -0.77 -3.80 -0.55
N MET A 97 -0.25 -3.56 -1.76
CA MET A 97 -0.88 -4.01 -3.00
C MET A 97 -0.91 -5.54 -3.11
N GLU A 98 0.19 -6.21 -2.76
CA GLU A 98 0.27 -7.68 -2.74
C GLU A 98 -0.72 -8.30 -1.75
N GLN A 99 -0.99 -7.64 -0.61
CA GLN A 99 -2.01 -8.07 0.33
C GLN A 99 -3.42 -7.95 -0.26
N ILE A 100 -3.76 -6.81 -0.88
CA ILE A 100 -5.06 -6.63 -1.56
C ILE A 100 -5.23 -7.68 -2.68
N HIS A 101 -4.20 -7.87 -3.50
CA HIS A 101 -4.20 -8.86 -4.56
C HIS A 101 -4.42 -10.27 -4.01
N GLY A 102 -3.74 -10.66 -2.94
CA GLY A 102 -3.94 -11.97 -2.29
C GLY A 102 -5.37 -12.17 -1.76
N GLU A 103 -5.97 -11.14 -1.18
CA GLU A 103 -7.37 -11.18 -0.73
C GLU A 103 -8.35 -11.29 -1.92
N LEU A 104 -8.13 -10.52 -2.99
CA LEU A 104 -8.91 -10.62 -4.23
C LEU A 104 -8.74 -11.98 -4.91
N GLN A 105 -7.53 -12.53 -4.91
CA GLN A 105 -7.25 -13.88 -5.40
C GLN A 105 -8.08 -14.90 -4.62
N HIS A 106 -8.10 -14.80 -3.29
CA HIS A 106 -8.88 -15.72 -2.45
C HIS A 106 -10.40 -15.60 -2.67
N MET A 107 -10.90 -14.41 -3.00
CA MET A 107 -12.33 -14.21 -3.30
C MET A 107 -12.73 -14.68 -4.72
N THR A 108 -11.77 -14.66 -5.65
CA THR A 108 -11.98 -15.06 -7.05
C THR A 108 -11.61 -16.53 -7.30
N THR A 109 -10.81 -17.14 -6.41
CA THR A 109 -10.38 -18.53 -6.48
C THR A 109 -10.90 -19.33 -5.29
N GLY A 110 -11.74 -20.34 -5.54
CA GLY A 110 -12.34 -21.16 -4.48
C GLY A 110 -13.61 -21.86 -4.92
N PHE A 111 -14.35 -22.45 -3.97
CA PHE A 111 -15.68 -23.04 -4.19
C PHE A 111 -16.78 -21.97 -4.26
N PHE A 112 -16.62 -20.88 -3.50
CA PHE A 112 -17.48 -19.69 -3.58
C PHE A 112 -16.72 -18.62 -4.35
N ARG A 113 -16.66 -18.72 -5.68
CA ARG A 113 -16.03 -17.68 -6.52
C ARG A 113 -17.00 -16.53 -6.69
N TRP A 114 -16.49 -15.33 -6.47
CA TRP A 114 -17.25 -14.09 -6.65
C TRP A 114 -16.70 -13.40 -7.89
N ASP A 115 -17.22 -13.75 -9.06
CA ASP A 115 -16.73 -13.25 -10.36
C ASP A 115 -16.77 -11.72 -10.44
N GLN A 116 -17.63 -11.06 -9.64
CA GLN A 116 -17.69 -9.62 -9.52
C GLN A 116 -16.37 -8.96 -9.05
N TYR A 117 -15.47 -9.68 -8.36
CA TYR A 117 -14.18 -9.15 -7.91
C TYR A 117 -13.02 -9.47 -8.87
N LYS A 118 -13.29 -10.24 -9.94
CA LYS A 118 -12.29 -10.59 -10.95
C LYS A 118 -11.70 -9.36 -11.66
N PRO A 119 -12.48 -8.32 -12.03
CA PRO A 119 -11.91 -7.10 -12.62
C PRO A 119 -10.91 -6.42 -11.69
N SER A 120 -11.25 -6.25 -10.40
CA SER A 120 -10.35 -5.66 -9.41
C SER A 120 -9.09 -6.52 -9.19
N TYR A 121 -9.22 -7.85 -9.23
CA TYR A 121 -8.08 -8.77 -9.15
C TYR A 121 -7.10 -8.57 -10.31
N GLU A 122 -7.61 -8.57 -11.55
CA GLU A 122 -6.80 -8.33 -12.75
C GLU A 122 -6.20 -6.92 -12.75
N PHE A 123 -6.93 -5.93 -12.24
CA PHE A 123 -6.42 -4.57 -12.09
C PHE A 123 -5.25 -4.52 -11.10
N ALA A 124 -5.37 -5.15 -9.93
CA ALA A 124 -4.27 -5.25 -8.96
C ALA A 124 -3.03 -5.94 -9.55
N ASP A 125 -3.22 -7.04 -10.29
CA ASP A 125 -2.12 -7.79 -10.92
C ASP A 125 -1.37 -6.93 -11.94
N ASN A 126 -2.10 -6.20 -12.80
CA ASN A 126 -1.52 -5.25 -13.76
C ASN A 126 -0.70 -4.16 -13.04
N VAL A 127 -1.24 -3.57 -11.98
CA VAL A 127 -0.53 -2.52 -11.23
C VAL A 127 0.72 -3.07 -10.51
N ILE A 128 0.68 -4.29 -9.98
CA ILE A 128 1.86 -4.95 -9.38
C ILE A 128 2.94 -5.17 -10.44
N SER A 129 2.56 -5.62 -11.64
CA SER A 129 3.49 -5.79 -12.76
C SER A 129 4.18 -4.47 -13.12
N ASP A 130 3.41 -3.38 -13.21
CA ASP A 130 3.93 -2.03 -13.46
C ASP A 130 4.89 -1.56 -12.35
N PHE A 131 4.58 -1.84 -11.08
CA PHE A 131 5.47 -1.50 -9.96
C PHE A 131 6.80 -2.23 -10.06
N LYS A 132 6.77 -3.54 -10.34
CA LYS A 132 7.97 -4.38 -10.42
C LYS A 132 8.90 -3.99 -11.57
N GLN A 133 8.38 -3.40 -12.64
CA GLN A 133 9.20 -2.86 -13.72
C GLN A 133 9.93 -1.54 -13.36
N ARG A 134 9.51 -0.86 -12.27
CA ARG A 134 9.96 0.49 -11.88
C ARG A 134 10.71 0.53 -10.55
N ILE A 135 10.92 -0.61 -9.91
CA ILE A 135 11.75 -0.78 -8.71
C ILE A 135 13.15 -1.21 -9.13
#